data_AF-C1DPH0-F1
#
_entry.id   AF-C1DPH0-F1
#
_cell.length_a   1.000
_cell.length_b   1.000
_cell.length_c   1.000
_cell.angle_alpha   90.00
_cell.angle_beta   90.00
_cell.angle_gamma   90.00
#
_symmetry.space_group_name_H-M   'P 1'
#
loop_
_entity.id
_entity.type
_entity.pdbx_description
1 polymer ?
#
loop_
_entity_poly.entity_id
_entity_poly.type
_entity_poly.pdbx_seq_one_letter_code
_entity_poly.pdbx_strand_id
1 'polypeptide(L)' 'MIIYSEEPEVTDYEYGMRLDIAEVVAMEYFPPEPDFCGVIPAQMTYEDSTGNLNTIRYLYPETAGCHDN' A
#
# COMPACT_ATOMS: atom_id res chain seq x y z
N MET A 1 -30.29 5.47 2.27
CA MET A 1 -29.46 4.95 1.17
C MET A 1 -28.02 5.19 1.59
N ILE A 2 -27.36 4.16 2.07
CA ILE A 2 -25.93 4.20 2.38
C ILE A 2 -25.28 3.34 1.32
N ILE A 3 -24.47 3.98 0.49
CA ILE A 3 -23.61 3.35 -0.51
C ILE A 3 -22.55 2.65 0.31
N TYR A 4 -22.54 1.32 0.33
CA TYR A 4 -21.41 0.57 0.85
C TYR A 4 -20.24 0.89 -0.08
N SER A 5 -19.36 1.79 0.35
CA SER A 5 -18.02 1.90 -0.23
C SER A 5 -17.29 0.65 0.21
N GLU A 6 -17.46 -0.43 -0.56
CA GLU A 6 -16.73 -1.66 -0.36
C GLU A 6 -15.26 -1.32 -0.60
N GLU A 7 -14.54 -1.06 0.49
CA GLU A 7 -13.09 -0.87 0.44
C GLU A 7 -12.50 -2.12 -0.21
N PRO A 8 -11.71 -1.97 -1.29
CA PRO A 8 -11.18 -3.10 -2.02
C PRO A 8 -10.47 -4.08 -1.07
N GLU A 9 -10.73 -5.38 -1.24
CA GLU A 9 -10.15 -6.42 -0.40
C GLU A 9 -8.62 -6.31 -0.44
N VAL A 10 -8.00 -6.19 0.74
CA VAL A 10 -6.55 -6.03 0.84
C VAL A 10 -5.86 -7.37 0.62
N THR A 11 -5.16 -7.50 -0.49
CA THR A 11 -4.39 -8.70 -0.85
C THR A 11 -2.91 -8.53 -0.50
N ASP A 12 -2.25 -9.56 0.03
CA ASP A 12 -0.81 -9.50 0.29
C ASP A 12 -0.01 -9.65 -1.02
N TYR A 13 0.93 -8.75 -1.25
CA TYR A 13 1.77 -8.75 -2.44
C TYR A 13 2.93 -9.73 -2.27
N GLU A 14 3.00 -10.70 -3.18
CA GLU A 14 4.15 -11.59 -3.29
C GLU A 14 5.17 -11.03 -4.28
N TYR A 15 6.45 -11.07 -3.90
CA TYR A 15 7.52 -10.55 -4.76
C TYR A 15 7.52 -11.24 -6.14
N GLY A 16 7.40 -10.43 -7.20
CA GLY A 16 7.31 -10.92 -8.58
C GLY A 16 5.88 -11.19 -9.07
N MET A 17 4.87 -10.97 -8.23
CA MET A 17 3.47 -10.95 -8.65
C MET A 17 3.26 -9.85 -9.69
N ARG A 18 2.56 -10.20 -10.77
CA ARG A 18 2.24 -9.27 -11.86
C ARG A 18 0.98 -8.52 -11.48
N LEU A 19 1.10 -7.20 -11.41
CA LEU A 19 -0.01 -6.29 -11.14
C LEU A 19 -0.30 -5.49 -12.40
N ASP A 20 -1.55 -5.42 -12.78
CA ASP A 20 -2.02 -4.59 -13.89
C ASP A 20 -2.37 -3.20 -13.34
N ILE A 21 -1.35 -2.39 -13.08
CA ILE A 21 -1.52 -1.06 -12.48
C ILE A 21 -1.65 -0.03 -13.60
N ALA A 22 -2.82 0.58 -13.74
CA ALA A 22 -3.02 1.73 -14.62
C ALA A 22 -2.71 3.04 -13.90
N GLU A 23 -3.25 3.23 -12.69
CA GLU A 23 -3.02 4.42 -11.86
C GLU A 23 -2.97 4.08 -10.37
N VAL A 24 -2.05 4.69 -9.62
CA VAL A 24 -2.02 4.57 -8.15
C VAL A 24 -2.83 5.71 -7.55
N VAL A 25 -3.91 5.38 -6.85
CA VAL A 25 -4.87 6.36 -6.32
C VAL A 25 -4.66 6.68 -4.85
N ALA A 26 -4.09 5.74 -4.08
CA ALA A 26 -3.78 5.95 -2.66
C ALA A 26 -2.56 5.13 -2.21
N MET A 27 -1.82 5.68 -1.25
CA MET A 27 -0.75 5.00 -0.54
C MET A 27 -0.86 5.30 0.95
N GLU A 28 -0.81 4.25 1.76
CA GLU A 28 -0.88 4.32 3.22
C GLU A 28 0.32 3.59 3.83
N TYR A 29 0.96 4.21 4.80
CA TYR A 29 2.13 3.69 5.50
C TYR A 29 1.78 3.49 6.97
N PHE A 30 2.14 2.34 7.52
CA PHE A 30 1.79 1.97 8.90
C PHE A 30 3.04 1.80 9.77
N PRO A 31 3.78 2.89 10.06
CA PRO A 31 4.89 2.83 10.99
C PRO A 31 4.38 2.58 12.42
N PRO A 32 5.12 1.79 13.24
CA PRO A 32 4.72 1.53 14.62
C PRO A 32 4.88 2.76 15.53
N GLU A 33 5.80 3.67 15.19
CA GLU A 33 6.10 4.90 15.92
C GLU A 33 6.57 6.00 14.95
N PRO A 34 6.41 7.30 15.30
CA PRO A 34 7.02 8.38 14.54
C PRO A 34 8.55 8.22 14.50
N ASP A 35 9.17 8.57 13.38
CA ASP A 35 10.62 8.42 13.15
C ASP A 35 11.13 6.97 13.26
N PHE A 36 10.28 5.98 12.95
CA PHE A 36 10.71 4.59 12.83
C PHE A 36 11.71 4.41 11.66
N CYS A 37 12.79 3.67 11.91
CA CYS A 37 13.77 3.27 10.90
C CYS A 37 13.72 1.75 10.76
N GLY A 38 13.26 1.26 9.61
CA GLY A 38 13.14 -0.18 9.37
C GLY A 38 12.07 -0.54 8.36
N VAL A 39 11.61 -1.79 8.40
CA VAL A 39 10.58 -2.29 7.47
C VAL A 39 9.21 -2.16 8.10
N ILE A 40 8.28 -1.53 7.39
CA ILE A 40 6.89 -1.32 7.80
C ILE A 40 5.92 -1.93 6.78
N PRO A 41 4.69 -2.31 7.18
CA PRO A 41 3.64 -2.59 6.23
C PRO A 41 3.18 -1.29 5.55
N ALA A 42 2.96 -1.37 4.24
CA ALA A 42 2.36 -0.33 3.43
C ALA A 42 1.20 -0.91 2.62
N GLN A 43 0.17 -0.11 2.40
CA GLN A 43 -0.94 -0.42 1.51
C GLN A 43 -0.91 0.51 0.30
N MET A 44 -1.18 -0.06 -0.87
CA MET A 44 -1.31 0.69 -2.12
C MET A 44 -2.62 0.32 -2.78
N THR A 45 -3.46 1.32 -2.98
CA THR A 45 -4.69 1.21 -3.75
C THR A 45 -4.42 1.72 -5.15
N TYR A 46 -4.72 0.92 -6.15
CA TYR A 46 -4.53 1.24 -7.55
C TYR A 46 -5.76 0.91 -8.38
N GLU A 47 -5.97 1.67 -9.44
CA GLU A 47 -6.90 1.36 -10.51
C GLU A 47 -6.18 0.49 -11.55
N ASP A 48 -6.82 -0.60 -11.96
CA ASP A 48 -6.32 -1.46 -13.03
C ASP A 48 -6.77 -0.99 -14.43
N SER A 49 -6.26 -1.62 -15.50
CA SER A 49 -6.63 -1.22 -16.87
C SER A 49 -8.11 -1.41 -17.22
N THR A 50 -8.86 -2.13 -16.37
CA THR A 50 -10.30 -2.34 -16.52
C THR A 50 -11.14 -1.36 -15.71
N GLY A 51 -10.49 -0.47 -14.94
CA GLY A 51 -11.15 0.54 -14.10
C GLY A 51 -11.58 0.02 -12.73
N ASN A 52 -11.09 -1.15 -12.28
CA ASN A 52 -11.37 -1.65 -10.94
C ASN A 52 -10.28 -1.20 -9.95
N LEU A 53 -10.71 -0.86 -8.74
CA LEU A 53 -9.82 -0.55 -7.64
C LEU A 53 -9.38 -1.83 -6.94
N ASN A 54 -8.08 -1.96 -6.74
CA ASN A 54 -7.44 -3.07 -6.05
C ASN A 54 -6.53 -2.52 -4.96
N THR A 55 -6.51 -3.17 -3.79
CA THR A 55 -5.57 -2.82 -2.71
C THR A 55 -4.63 -3.96 -2.43
N ILE A 56 -3.33 -3.66 -2.45
CA ILE A 56 -2.30 -4.58 -2.03
C ILE A 56 -1.63 -4.12 -0.74
N ARG A 57 -1.08 -5.07 0.00
CA ARG A 57 -0.20 -4.82 1.14
C ARG A 57 1.19 -5.38 0.86
N TYR A 58 2.21 -4.60 1.16
CA TYR A 58 3.60 -5.02 0.98
C TYR A 58 4.49 -4.44 2.06
N LEU A 59 5.73 -4.91 2.12
CA LEU A 59 6.74 -4.40 3.04
C LEU A 59 7.50 -3.24 2.40
N TYR A 60 7.50 -2.09 3.06
CA TYR A 60 8.17 -0.86 2.63
C TYR A 60 9.31 -0.51 3.60
N PRO A 61 10.51 -0.17 3.11
CA PRO A 61 11.60 0.33 3.95
C PRO A 61 11.36 1.79 4.32
N GLU A 62 10.94 2.05 5.56
CA GLU A 62 10.83 3.39 6.12
C GLU A 62 12.22 3.89 6.51
N THR A 63 12.69 4.92 5.80
CA THR A 63 14.02 5.50 6.02
C THR A 63 13.97 6.89 6.63
N ALA A 64 12.78 7.46 6.82
CA ALA A 64 12.61 8.82 7.34
C ALA A 64 13.24 9.00 8.74
N GLY A 65 13.14 7.97 9.59
CA GLY A 65 13.75 7.95 10.92
C GLY A 65 15.21 7.50 10.98
N CYS A 66 15.83 7.17 9.85
CA CYS A 66 17.20 6.68 9.85
C CYS A 66 18.19 7.85 9.90
N HIS A 67 19.01 7.88 10.96
CA HIS A 67 20.09 8.84 11.11
C HIS A 67 21.44 8.11 11.11
N ASP A 68 22.35 8.51 10.23
CA ASP A 68 23.77 8.15 10.31
C ASP A 68 24.37 8.86 11.54
N ASN A 69 24.82 8.09 12.52
CA ASN A 69 25.52 8.61 13.70
C ASN A 69 27.01 8.84 13.42
#